data_AF-A0A6I8M2D3-F1
#
_entry.id   AF-A0A6I8M2D3-F1
#
_cell.length_a   1.000
_cell.length_b   1.000
_cell.length_c   1.000
_cell.angle_alpha   90.00
_cell.angle_beta   90.00
_cell.angle_gamma   90.00
#
_symmetry.space_group_name_H-M   'P 1'
#
loop_
_entity.id
_entity.type
_entity.pdbx_description
1 polymer ?
#
loop_
_entity_poly.entity_id
_entity_poly.type
_entity_poly.pdbx_seq_one_letter_code
_entity_poly.pdbx_strand_id
1 'polypeptide(L)'
;MTLANAEYPFFDLLGTMLVFFCWVAWFCLLFVALGDLYRRTDVSGWAKAGWTVLVLVLPILGVLLYLGIQGRHLGERRRAYHLAQQRRFEDYVRSVSTSDTTGAAQIAEARRLLEEGVIDDAEYHALKQKALAR
;
A
#
# COMPACT_ATOMS: atom_id res chain seq x y z
N MET A 1 28.15 -25.60 50.19
CA MET A 1 26.77 -25.34 49.72
C MET A 1 26.62 -23.82 49.62
N THR A 2 27.24 -23.24 48.61
CA THR A 2 27.14 -21.81 48.32
C THR A 2 25.81 -21.58 47.62
N LEU A 3 24.88 -20.96 48.34
CA LEU A 3 23.65 -20.43 47.77
C LEU A 3 24.09 -19.38 46.74
N ALA A 4 23.98 -19.71 45.46
CA ALA A 4 24.18 -18.76 44.39
C ALA A 4 23.23 -17.61 44.66
N ASN A 5 23.78 -16.43 44.93
CA ASN A 5 23.01 -15.19 45.01
C ASN A 5 22.24 -15.06 43.71
N ALA A 6 20.94 -15.32 43.77
CA ALA A 6 19.99 -15.03 42.70
C ALA A 6 19.73 -13.52 42.65
N GLU A 7 20.78 -12.72 42.60
CA GLU A 7 20.69 -11.39 42.02
C GLU A 7 20.49 -11.66 40.54
N TYR A 8 19.24 -11.69 40.07
CA TYR A 8 18.96 -11.67 38.63
C TYR A 8 19.46 -10.31 38.15
N PRO A 9 20.65 -10.20 37.53
CA PRO A 9 21.12 -8.91 37.04
C PRO A 9 20.06 -8.38 36.06
N PHE A 10 19.87 -7.06 36.02
CA PHE A 10 18.88 -6.42 35.16
C PHE A 10 18.91 -6.94 33.71
N PHE A 11 20.10 -7.28 33.21
CA PHE A 11 20.30 -7.90 31.90
C PHE A 11 19.73 -9.32 31.75
N ASP A 12 19.73 -10.14 32.80
CA ASP A 12 19.08 -11.46 32.78
C ASP A 12 17.57 -11.36 32.84
N LEU A 13 17.04 -10.35 33.55
CA LEU A 13 15.60 -10.06 33.55
C LEU A 13 15.13 -9.53 32.17
N LEU A 14 15.90 -8.63 31.57
CA LEU A 14 15.67 -8.20 30.18
C LEU A 14 15.81 -9.36 29.19
N GLY A 15 16.84 -10.20 29.37
CA GLY A 15 17.07 -11.37 28.53
C GLY A 15 15.92 -12.38 28.62
N THR A 16 15.43 -12.67 29.82
CA THR A 16 14.27 -13.57 30.02
C THR A 16 12.98 -12.98 29.48
N MET A 17 12.72 -11.67 29.65
CA MET A 17 11.58 -10.99 29.01
C MET A 17 11.67 -11.01 27.48
N LEU A 18 12.87 -10.82 26.91
CA LEU A 18 13.10 -10.89 25.47
C LEU A 18 12.90 -12.31 24.95
N VAL A 19 13.44 -13.33 25.62
CA VAL A 19 13.24 -14.73 25.26
C VAL A 19 11.76 -15.10 25.34
N PHE A 20 11.05 -14.65 26.38
CA PHE A 20 9.60 -14.83 26.51
C PHE A 20 8.83 -14.14 25.37
N PHE A 21 9.17 -12.89 25.04
CA PHE A 21 8.59 -12.18 23.91
C PHE A 21 8.85 -12.89 22.58
N CYS A 22 10.08 -13.37 22.35
CA CYS A 22 10.43 -14.16 21.18
C CYS A 22 9.65 -15.47 21.13
N TRP A 23 9.41 -16.11 22.27
CA TRP A 23 8.54 -17.28 22.39
C TRP A 23 7.10 -16.94 22.01
N VAL A 24 6.52 -15.86 22.54
CA VAL A 24 5.16 -15.43 22.19
C VAL A 24 5.06 -15.08 20.71
N ALA A 25 6.01 -14.31 20.18
CA ALA A 25 6.10 -13.98 18.77
C ALA A 25 6.24 -15.23 17.88
N TRP A 26 6.99 -16.23 18.36
CA TRP A 26 7.13 -17.54 17.71
C TRP A 26 5.76 -18.25 17.57
N PHE A 27 4.96 -18.32 18.64
CA PHE A 27 3.60 -18.89 18.56
C PHE A 27 2.69 -18.08 17.66
N CYS A 28 2.74 -16.74 17.73
CA CYS A 28 1.98 -15.88 16.82
C CYS A 28 2.30 -16.16 15.35
N LEU A 29 3.58 -16.30 15.01
CA LEU A 29 4.01 -16.66 13.64
C LEU A 29 3.52 -18.05 13.22
N LEU A 30 3.55 -19.03 14.13
CA LEU A 30 3.01 -20.37 13.89
C LEU A 30 1.52 -20.29 13.54
N PHE A 31 0.71 -19.58 14.34
CA PHE A 31 -0.72 -19.43 14.05
C PHE A 31 -0.99 -18.70 12.73
N VAL A 32 -0.21 -17.66 12.41
CA VAL A 32 -0.33 -16.94 11.12
C VAL A 32 0.03 -17.86 9.95
N ALA A 33 1.10 -18.63 10.04
CA ALA A 33 1.54 -19.56 9.00
C ALA A 33 0.51 -20.69 8.78
N LEU A 34 -0.05 -21.24 9.86
CA LEU A 34 -1.15 -22.19 9.75
C LEU A 34 -2.38 -21.54 9.11
N GLY A 35 -2.77 -20.34 9.54
CA GLY A 35 -3.89 -19.59 8.97
C GLY A 35 -3.74 -19.35 7.46
N ASP A 36 -2.56 -18.95 6.99
CA ASP A 36 -2.26 -18.78 5.56
C ASP A 36 -2.37 -20.11 4.79
N LEU A 37 -1.81 -21.19 5.35
CA LEU A 37 -1.88 -22.52 4.77
C LEU A 37 -3.32 -23.02 4.65
N TYR A 38 -4.15 -22.79 5.67
CA TYR A 38 -5.57 -23.16 5.63
C TYR A 38 -6.36 -22.31 4.63
N ARG A 39 -6.02 -21.02 4.49
CA ARG A 39 -6.66 -20.08 3.54
C ARG A 39 -6.40 -20.46 2.08
N ARG A 40 -5.28 -21.13 1.76
CA ARG A 40 -5.02 -21.66 0.42
C ARG A 40 -5.94 -22.84 0.13
N THR A 41 -6.84 -22.69 -0.82
CA THR A 41 -7.77 -23.75 -1.28
C THR A 41 -7.13 -24.72 -2.27
N ASP A 42 -5.97 -24.37 -2.82
CA ASP A 42 -5.28 -25.15 -3.87
C ASP A 42 -4.46 -26.35 -3.34
N VAL A 43 -4.48 -26.60 -2.03
CA VAL A 43 -3.64 -27.62 -1.37
C VAL A 43 -4.53 -28.68 -0.72
N SER A 44 -4.28 -29.95 -1.03
CA SER A 44 -5.04 -31.09 -0.49
C SER A 44 -4.92 -31.19 1.05
N GLY A 45 -5.99 -31.66 1.71
CA GLY A 45 -6.04 -31.71 3.18
C GLY A 45 -4.91 -32.52 3.83
N TRP A 46 -4.46 -33.58 3.18
CA TRP A 46 -3.32 -34.40 3.63
C TRP A 46 -1.98 -33.66 3.53
N ALA A 47 -1.78 -32.85 2.49
CA ALA A 47 -0.60 -31.99 2.39
C ALA A 47 -0.60 -30.92 3.50
N LYS A 48 -1.76 -30.35 3.86
CA LYS A 48 -1.88 -29.40 4.98
C LYS A 48 -1.49 -30.02 6.32
N ALA A 49 -1.90 -31.27 6.57
CA ALA A 49 -1.55 -32.00 7.79
C ALA A 49 -0.04 -32.26 7.89
N GLY A 50 0.59 -32.73 6.82
CA GLY A 50 2.04 -32.93 6.76
C GLY A 50 2.84 -31.64 6.98
N TRP A 51 2.39 -30.54 6.36
CA TRP A 51 3.00 -29.21 6.55
C TRP A 51 2.87 -28.71 7.99
N THR A 52 1.73 -28.95 8.64
CA THR A 52 1.51 -28.56 10.04
C THR A 52 2.50 -29.25 10.98
N VAL A 53 2.71 -30.56 10.81
CA VAL A 53 3.66 -31.33 11.62
C VAL A 53 5.10 -30.90 11.36
N LEU A 54 5.45 -30.62 10.10
CA LEU A 54 6.79 -30.17 9.73
C LEU A 54 7.13 -28.80 10.35
N VAL A 55 6.18 -27.85 10.32
CA VAL A 55 6.32 -26.51 10.92
C VAL A 55 6.40 -26.58 12.44
N LEU A 56 5.71 -27.55 13.07
CA LEU A 56 5.75 -27.76 14.51
C LEU A 56 7.12 -28.31 14.99
N VAL A 57 7.76 -29.17 14.20
CA VAL A 57 8.99 -29.88 14.59
C VAL A 57 10.27 -29.14 14.19
N LEU A 58 10.27 -28.37 13.10
CA LEU A 58 11.45 -27.62 12.66
C LEU A 58 11.26 -26.10 12.80
N PRO A 59 11.62 -25.52 13.95
CA PRO A 59 11.51 -24.08 14.16
C PRO A 59 12.40 -23.24 13.20
N ILE A 60 13.53 -23.80 12.77
CA ILE A 60 14.44 -23.12 11.82
C ILE A 60 13.80 -22.94 10.43
N LEU A 61 12.92 -23.85 10.03
CA LEU A 61 12.20 -23.73 8.74
C LEU A 61 11.16 -22.61 8.76
N GLY A 62 10.59 -22.25 9.92
CA GLY A 62 9.63 -21.15 10.03
C GLY A 62 10.23 -19.81 9.61
N VAL A 63 11.48 -19.54 10.01
CA VAL A 63 12.22 -18.33 9.64
C VAL A 63 12.58 -18.34 8.14
N LEU A 64 13.04 -19.48 7.62
CA LEU A 64 13.38 -19.64 6.19
C LEU A 64 12.14 -19.54 5.29
N LEU A 65 11.00 -20.07 5.73
CA LEU A 65 9.73 -19.98 5.00
C LEU A 65 9.16 -18.56 5.04
N TYR A 66 9.26 -17.87 6.18
CA TYR A 66 8.86 -16.46 6.30
C TYR A 66 9.70 -15.58 5.36
N LEU A 67 11.02 -15.75 5.34
CA LEU A 67 11.90 -15.05 4.40
C LEU A 67 11.62 -15.42 2.93
N GLY A 68 11.32 -16.69 2.64
CA GLY A 68 11.00 -17.18 1.30
C GLY A 68 9.68 -16.66 0.72
N ILE A 69 8.65 -16.50 1.55
CA ILE A 69 7.32 -16.04 1.13
C ILE A 69 7.23 -14.50 1.15
N GLN A 70 7.83 -13.85 2.15
CA GLN A 70 7.73 -12.39 2.32
C GLN A 70 8.65 -11.61 1.35
N GLY A 71 9.73 -12.21 0.86
CA GLY A 71 10.72 -11.55 0.00
C GLY A 71 10.20 -11.18 -1.41
N ARG A 72 9.18 -11.89 -1.92
CA ARG A 72 8.64 -11.67 -3.28
C ARG A 72 7.42 -10.74 -3.33
N HIS A 73 6.64 -10.64 -2.26
CA HIS A 73 5.37 -9.90 -2.28
C HIS A 73 5.51 -8.38 -2.05
N LEU A 74 6.70 -7.89 -1.71
CA LEU A 74 6.93 -6.44 -1.56
C LEU A 74 7.08 -5.71 -2.90
N GLY A 75 7.59 -6.38 -3.93
CA GLY A 75 7.88 -5.74 -5.23
C GLY A 75 6.65 -5.58 -6.12
N GLU A 76 5.83 -6.63 -6.24
CA GLU A 76 4.70 -6.65 -7.18
C GLU A 76 3.51 -5.81 -6.69
N ARG A 77 3.20 -5.86 -5.39
CA ARG A 77 2.10 -5.06 -4.81
C ARG A 77 2.41 -3.57 -4.79
N ARG A 78 3.67 -3.18 -4.57
CA ARG A 78 4.09 -1.78 -4.68
C ARG A 78 4.00 -1.28 -6.12
N ARG A 79 4.45 -2.07 -7.10
CA ARG A 79 4.32 -1.68 -8.52
C ARG A 79 2.86 -1.54 -8.95
N ALA A 80 1.98 -2.46 -8.57
CA ALA A 80 0.55 -2.37 -8.87
C ALA A 80 -0.10 -1.14 -8.21
N TYR A 81 0.26 -0.84 -6.95
CA TYR A 81 -0.26 0.34 -6.25
C TYR A 81 0.25 1.65 -6.86
N HIS A 82 1.53 1.72 -7.24
CA HIS A 82 2.11 2.88 -7.93
C HIS A 82 1.51 3.10 -9.32
N LEU A 83 1.30 2.03 -10.11
CA LEU A 83 0.64 2.10 -11.42
C LEU A 83 -0.82 2.55 -11.30
N ALA A 84 -1.55 2.07 -10.28
CA ALA A 84 -2.93 2.48 -10.03
C ALA A 84 -3.03 3.95 -9.59
N GLN A 85 -2.09 4.45 -8.79
CA GLN A 85 -2.02 5.86 -8.42
C GLN A 85 -1.63 6.75 -9.61
N GLN A 86 -0.65 6.35 -10.44
CA GLN A 86 -0.27 7.10 -11.64
C GLN A 86 -1.44 7.24 -12.60
N ARG A 87 -2.19 6.15 -12.88
CA ARG A 87 -3.38 6.22 -13.75
C ARG A 87 -4.43 7.18 -13.22
N ARG A 88 -4.73 7.14 -11.92
CA ARG A 88 -5.69 8.07 -11.30
C ARG A 88 -5.23 9.52 -11.38
N PHE A 89 -3.93 9.77 -11.23
CA PHE A 89 -3.37 11.11 -11.35
C PHE A 89 -3.39 11.60 -12.81
N GLU A 90 -3.04 10.75 -13.77
CA GLU A 90 -3.13 11.05 -15.21
C GLU A 90 -4.57 11.30 -15.65
N ASP A 91 -5.53 10.50 -15.19
CA ASP A 91 -6.96 10.69 -15.46
C ASP A 91 -7.48 12.00 -14.85
N TYR A 92 -7.05 12.32 -13.62
CA TYR A 92 -7.37 13.60 -12.99
C TYR A 92 -6.78 14.78 -13.75
N VAL A 93 -5.48 14.75 -14.07
CA VAL A 93 -4.81 15.79 -14.85
C VAL A 93 -5.43 15.92 -16.24
N ARG A 94 -5.79 14.82 -16.90
CA ARG A 94 -6.49 14.83 -18.19
C ARG A 94 -7.88 15.44 -18.05
N SER A 95 -8.66 15.05 -17.04
CA SER A 95 -9.99 15.62 -16.81
C SER A 95 -9.92 17.13 -16.58
N VAL A 96 -8.98 17.59 -15.74
CA VAL A 96 -8.79 19.01 -15.45
C VAL A 96 -8.22 19.75 -16.66
N SER A 97 -7.25 19.19 -17.39
CA SER A 97 -6.70 19.84 -18.60
C SER A 97 -7.61 19.81 -19.82
N THR A 98 -8.57 18.88 -19.88
CA THR A 98 -9.60 18.87 -20.93
C THR A 98 -10.77 19.79 -20.55
N SER A 99 -11.03 19.96 -19.24
CA SER A 99 -12.03 20.89 -18.72
C SER A 99 -11.52 22.34 -18.63
N ASP A 100 -10.20 22.56 -18.53
CA ASP A 100 -9.59 23.89 -18.56
C ASP A 100 -8.95 24.19 -19.93
N THR A 101 -9.63 25.05 -20.69
CA THR A 101 -9.03 25.99 -21.66
C THR A 101 -8.74 25.53 -23.09
N THR A 102 -9.68 24.83 -23.76
CA THR A 102 -9.74 25.01 -25.22
C THR A 102 -10.15 26.46 -25.50
N GLY A 103 -9.39 27.20 -26.33
CA GLY A 103 -9.71 28.58 -26.68
C GLY A 103 -11.15 28.76 -27.17
N ALA A 104 -11.72 27.72 -27.79
CA ALA A 104 -13.13 27.66 -28.19
C ALA A 104 -14.12 27.76 -27.01
N ALA A 105 -13.87 27.10 -25.87
CA ALA A 105 -14.74 27.17 -24.71
C ALA A 105 -14.71 28.57 -24.05
N GLN A 106 -13.54 29.22 -24.02
CA GLN A 106 -13.42 30.59 -23.53
C GLN A 106 -14.12 31.60 -24.44
N ILE A 107 -14.07 31.40 -25.76
CA ILE A 107 -14.77 32.25 -26.73
C ILE A 107 -16.30 32.05 -26.61
N ALA A 108 -16.77 30.83 -26.37
CA ALA A 108 -18.19 30.54 -26.16
C ALA A 108 -18.73 31.19 -24.88
N GLU A 109 -17.98 31.15 -23.78
CA GLU A 109 -18.38 31.83 -22.54
C GLU A 109 -18.34 33.36 -22.69
N ALA A 110 -17.32 33.91 -23.36
CA ALA A 110 -17.26 35.34 -23.65
C ALA A 110 -18.45 35.81 -24.53
N ARG A 111 -18.91 34.97 -25.47
CA ARG A 111 -20.11 35.24 -26.28
C ARG A 111 -21.37 35.31 -25.42
N ARG A 112 -21.50 34.39 -24.47
CA ARG A 112 -22.64 34.34 -23.52
C ARG A 112 -22.70 35.61 -22.67
N LEU A 113 -21.55 36.07 -22.15
CA LEU A 113 -21.47 37.30 -21.35
C LEU A 113 -21.84 38.56 -22.15
N LEU A 114 -21.54 38.60 -23.46
CA LEU A 114 -21.95 39.69 -24.35
C LEU A 114 -23.47 39.67 -24.57
N GLU A 115 -24.06 38.50 -24.77
CA GLU A 115 -25.51 38.32 -24.94
C GLU A 115 -26.30 38.61 -23.65
N GLU A 116 -25.70 38.33 -22.50
CA GLU A 116 -26.22 38.71 -21.18
C GLU A 116 -26.02 40.20 -20.85
N GLY A 117 -25.27 40.95 -21.68
CA GLY A 117 -24.97 42.37 -21.49
C GLY A 117 -24.03 42.66 -20.32
N VAL A 118 -23.28 41.66 -19.85
CA VAL A 118 -22.30 41.79 -18.75
C VAL A 118 -21.02 42.46 -19.23
N ILE A 119 -20.67 42.28 -20.51
CA ILE A 119 -19.50 42.87 -21.16
C ILE A 119 -19.90 43.57 -22.45
N ASP A 120 -19.06 44.51 -22.91
CA ASP A 120 -19.24 45.17 -24.20
C ASP A 120 -18.53 44.44 -25.37
N ASP A 121 -18.81 44.87 -26.61
CA ASP A 121 -18.21 44.30 -27.81
C ASP A 121 -16.66 44.43 -27.81
N ALA A 122 -16.11 45.52 -27.29
CA ALA A 122 -14.66 45.73 -27.25
C ALA A 122 -13.98 44.76 -26.26
N GLU A 123 -14.60 44.54 -25.11
CA GLU A 123 -14.17 43.58 -24.09
C GLU A 123 -14.27 42.13 -24.60
N TYR A 124 -15.34 41.79 -25.32
CA TYR A 124 -15.48 40.49 -25.98
C TYR A 124 -14.34 40.26 -27.00
N HIS A 125 -14.04 41.25 -27.83
CA HIS A 125 -12.96 41.15 -28.82
C HIS A 125 -11.57 40.98 -28.17
N ALA A 126 -11.32 41.65 -27.05
CA ALA A 126 -10.08 41.49 -26.27
C ALA A 126 -9.95 40.07 -25.68
N LEU A 127 -11.05 39.53 -25.12
CA LEU A 127 -11.09 38.16 -24.58
C LEU A 127 -10.91 37.10 -25.68
N LYS A 128 -11.53 37.30 -26.85
CA LYS A 128 -11.38 36.43 -28.02
C LYS A 128 -9.94 36.39 -28.52
N GLN A 129 -9.26 37.54 -28.63
CA GLN A 129 -7.86 37.57 -29.04
C GLN A 129 -6.94 36.86 -28.04
N LYS A 130 -7.18 37.05 -26.74
CA LYS A 130 -6.42 36.38 -25.67
C LYS A 130 -6.60 34.86 -25.69
N ALA A 131 -7.80 34.38 -26.01
CA ALA A 131 -8.12 32.96 -26.13
C ALA A 131 -7.56 32.32 -27.41
N LEU A 132 -7.38 33.10 -28.49
CA LEU A 132 -6.77 32.63 -29.76
C LEU A 132 -5.24 32.71 -29.78
N ALA A 133 -4.64 33.55 -28.92
CA ALA A 133 -3.20 33.72 -28.81
C ALA A 133 -2.52 32.68 -27.89
N ARG A 134 -3.29 31.75 -27.32
CA ARG A 134 -2.83 30.67 -26.44
C ARG A 134 -2.87 29.34 -27.17
#